data_AF-A0A3B9IXC9-F1
#
_entry.id   AF-A0A3B9IXC9-F1
#
_cell.length_a   1.000
_cell.length_b   1.000
_cell.length_c   1.000
_cell.angle_alpha   90.00
_cell.angle_beta   90.00
_cell.angle_gamma   90.00
#
_symmetry.space_group_name_H-M   'P 1'
#
loop_
_entity.id
_entity.type
_entity.pdbx_description
1 polymer ?
#
loop_
_entity_poly.entity_id
_entity_poly.type
_entity_poly.pdbx_seq_one_letter_code
_entity_poly.pdbx_strand_id
1 'polypeptide(L)'
;AVETARTASFFGIDPKVAVLSFSTYGSGKGGTVQLSHDAVIEARNIDPELVIDGEFQFDAAVSEEVAKTKCPDSKVAGKANTFIFPLIEAGNIGYK
;
A
#
# COMPACT_ATOMS: atom_id res chain seq x y z
N ALA A 1 3.16 5.30 6.85
CA ALA A 1 1.87 4.61 6.71
C ALA A 1 0.86 5.12 7.74
N VAL A 2 1.04 4.82 9.02
CA VAL A 2 0.12 5.21 10.11
C VAL A 2 -0.15 6.72 10.15
N GLU A 3 0.88 7.57 10.16
CA GLU A 3 0.68 9.03 10.18
C GLU A 3 -0.01 9.57 8.92
N THR A 4 0.26 8.97 7.76
CA THR A 4 -0.40 9.32 6.51
C THR A 4 -1.90 8.98 6.58
N ALA A 5 -2.25 7.83 7.15
CA ALA A 5 -3.65 7.45 7.37
C ALA A 5 -4.36 8.41 8.32
N ARG A 6 -3.71 8.79 9.44
CA ARG A 6 -4.24 9.82 10.36
C ARG A 6 -4.48 11.15 9.67
N THR A 7 -3.55 11.56 8.81
CA THR A 7 -3.68 12.78 8.00
C THR A 7 -4.85 12.67 7.02
N ALA A 8 -5.00 11.55 6.34
CA ALA A 8 -6.14 11.31 5.45
C ALA A 8 -7.48 11.39 6.21
N SER A 9 -7.57 10.75 7.37
CA SER A 9 -8.75 10.83 8.25
C SER A 9 -9.05 12.25 8.72
N PHE A 10 -8.02 13.05 9.00
CA PHE A 10 -8.20 14.47 9.34
C PHE A 10 -8.88 15.26 8.20
N PHE A 11 -8.62 14.91 6.94
CA PHE A 11 -9.30 15.47 5.77
C PHE A 11 -10.65 14.80 5.45
N GLY A 12 -11.16 13.92 6.31
CA GLY A 12 -12.43 13.22 6.12
C GLY A 12 -12.36 12.05 5.14
N ILE A 13 -11.17 11.54 4.83
CA ILE A 13 -10.98 10.36 3.99
C ILE A 13 -10.93 9.11 4.87
N ASP A 14 -11.68 8.07 4.52
CA ASP A 14 -11.56 6.73 5.12
C ASP A 14 -10.36 6.00 4.50
N PRO A 15 -9.22 5.87 5.20
CA PRO A 15 -7.96 5.48 4.58
C PRO A 15 -7.92 3.98 4.28
N LYS A 16 -7.72 3.64 3.00
CA LYS A 16 -7.34 2.31 2.53
C LYS A 16 -5.90 2.37 2.07
N VAL A 17 -4.99 1.96 2.94
CA VAL A 17 -3.56 2.20 2.82
C VAL A 17 -2.90 1.10 2.00
N ALA A 18 -2.36 1.44 0.84
CA ALA A 18 -1.52 0.55 0.05
C ALA A 18 -0.04 0.90 0.23
N VAL A 19 0.77 -0.07 0.63
CA VAL A 19 2.24 0.06 0.59
C VAL A 19 2.75 -0.40 -0.76
N LEU A 20 3.29 0.53 -1.53
CA LEU A 20 3.66 0.33 -2.92
C LEU A 20 5.04 -0.31 -3.09
N SER A 21 5.17 -1.12 -4.13
CA SER A 21 6.38 -1.81 -4.56
C SER A 21 6.31 -2.08 -6.06
N PHE A 22 7.40 -2.56 -6.66
CA PHE A 22 7.35 -3.14 -8.01
C PHE A 22 6.84 -4.60 -8.01
N SER A 23 6.63 -5.19 -6.83
CA SER A 23 6.09 -6.54 -6.60
C SER A 23 4.66 -6.47 -6.07
N THR A 24 3.88 -7.52 -6.32
CA THR A 24 2.62 -7.79 -5.65
C THR A 24 2.69 -9.17 -5.00
N TYR A 25 2.58 -9.25 -3.67
CA TYR A 25 2.63 -10.51 -2.90
C TYR A 25 3.74 -11.50 -3.34
N GLY A 26 4.96 -10.99 -3.44
CA GLY A 26 6.15 -11.78 -3.76
C GLY A 26 6.33 -12.12 -5.24
N SER A 27 5.56 -11.50 -6.16
CA SER A 27 5.77 -11.66 -7.60
C SER A 27 7.17 -11.21 -8.07
N GLY A 28 7.79 -10.28 -7.33
CA GLY A 28 9.17 -9.86 -7.50
C GLY A 28 10.02 -10.18 -6.27
N LYS A 29 11.35 -10.05 -6.41
CA LYS A 29 12.32 -10.22 -5.31
C LYS A 29 13.32 -9.07 -5.31
N GLY A 30 13.68 -8.58 -4.14
CA GLY A 30 14.68 -7.52 -3.98
C GLY A 30 14.54 -6.76 -2.67
N GLY A 31 15.53 -5.93 -2.33
CA GLY A 31 15.57 -5.20 -1.05
C GLY A 31 14.36 -4.28 -0.84
N THR A 32 13.88 -3.60 -1.88
CA THR A 32 12.70 -2.72 -1.79
C THR A 32 11.37 -3.48 -1.70
N VAL A 33 11.32 -4.73 -2.18
CA VAL A 33 10.17 -5.63 -1.96
C VAL A 33 10.08 -6.00 -0.48
N GLN A 34 11.19 -6.46 0.09
CA GLN A 34 11.27 -6.79 1.52
C GLN A 34 10.96 -5.58 2.40
N LEU A 35 11.52 -4.41 2.07
CA LEU A 35 11.23 -3.16 2.78
C LEU A 35 9.73 -2.85 2.84
N SER A 36 9.03 -2.99 1.71
CA SER A 36 7.60 -2.69 1.62
C SER A 36 6.76 -3.70 2.39
N HIS A 37 7.10 -4.98 2.29
CA HIS A 37 6.47 -6.05 3.04
C HIS A 37 6.62 -5.86 4.55
N ASP A 38 7.83 -5.59 5.03
CA ASP A 38 8.11 -5.40 6.46
C ASP A 38 7.44 -4.13 7.01
N ALA A 39 7.33 -3.08 6.18
CA ALA A 39 6.60 -1.88 6.54
C ALA A 39 5.10 -2.14 6.76
N VAL A 40 4.48 -3.08 6.03
CA VAL A 40 3.07 -3.49 6.27
C VAL A 40 2.95 -4.19 7.61
N ILE A 41 3.86 -5.13 7.91
CA ILE A 41 3.87 -5.86 9.19
C ILE A 41 4.02 -4.87 10.35
N GLU A 42 4.99 -3.96 10.27
CA GLU A 42 5.26 -3.01 11.33
C GLU A 42 4.11 -2.02 11.52
N ALA A 43 3.49 -1.55 10.44
CA ALA A 43 2.32 -0.69 10.53
C ALA A 43 1.12 -1.37 11.21
N ARG A 44 0.89 -2.67 10.96
CA ARG A 44 -0.14 -3.45 11.65
C ARG A 44 0.17 -3.67 13.14
N ASN A 45 1.46 -3.76 13.50
CA ASN A 45 1.87 -3.82 14.91
C ASN A 45 1.61 -2.50 15.64
N ILE A 46 1.87 -1.37 14.98
CA ILE A 46 1.67 -0.03 15.54
C ILE A 46 0.18 0.31 15.65
N ASP A 47 -0.61 -0.04 14.64
CA ASP A 47 -2.05 0.21 14.59
C ASP A 47 -2.80 -1.02 14.01
N PRO A 48 -3.27 -1.94 14.87
CA PRO A 48 -3.94 -3.16 14.44
C PRO A 48 -5.27 -2.95 13.70
N GLU A 49 -5.93 -1.79 13.92
CA GLU A 49 -7.20 -1.45 13.28
C GLU A 49 -6.99 -0.77 11.92
N LEU A 50 -5.75 -0.42 11.57
CA LEU A 50 -5.44 0.24 10.32
C LEU A 50 -5.76 -0.68 9.13
N VAL A 51 -6.61 -0.18 8.21
CA VAL A 51 -6.90 -0.85 6.94
C VAL A 51 -5.71 -0.66 5.99
N ILE A 52 -4.71 -1.52 6.14
CA ILE A 52 -3.46 -1.51 5.38
C ILE A 52 -3.13 -2.86 4.75
N ASP A 53 -2.57 -2.81 3.55
CA ASP A 53 -2.04 -4.00 2.88
C ASP A 53 -0.92 -3.67 1.88
N GLY A 54 -0.25 -4.73 1.45
CA GLY A 54 0.88 -4.68 0.54
C GLY A 54 1.78 -5.90 0.70
N GLU A 55 2.91 -5.96 0.00
CA GLU A 55 3.38 -4.97 -0.95
C GLU A 55 2.66 -5.06 -2.30
N PHE A 56 2.33 -3.91 -2.91
CA PHE A 56 1.54 -3.85 -4.14
C PHE A 56 2.20 -3.09 -5.27
N GLN A 57 2.05 -3.58 -6.50
CA GLN A 57 2.16 -2.74 -7.68
C GLN A 57 0.98 -1.76 -7.74
N PHE A 58 1.19 -0.60 -8.36
CA PHE A 58 0.16 0.45 -8.41
C PHE A 58 -1.13 -0.03 -9.09
N ASP A 59 -1.03 -0.87 -10.13
CA ASP A 59 -2.17 -1.48 -10.81
C ASP A 59 -3.04 -2.32 -9.85
N ALA A 60 -2.42 -3.15 -9.01
CA ALA A 60 -3.09 -3.94 -7.99
C ALA A 60 -3.72 -3.07 -6.89
N ALA A 61 -3.12 -1.92 -6.58
CA ALA A 61 -3.65 -1.00 -5.58
C ALA A 61 -4.93 -0.27 -6.04
N VAL A 62 -5.03 0.10 -7.32
CA VAL A 62 -6.10 0.98 -7.84
C VAL A 62 -7.14 0.32 -8.74
N SER A 63 -6.78 -0.76 -9.44
CA SER A 63 -7.71 -1.44 -10.36
C SER A 63 -8.36 -2.64 -9.68
N GLU A 64 -9.68 -2.59 -9.51
CA GLU A 64 -10.45 -3.75 -9.01
C GLU A 64 -10.27 -5.00 -9.89
N GLU A 65 -10.10 -4.84 -11.19
CA GLU A 65 -9.90 -5.95 -12.12
C GLU A 65 -8.56 -6.67 -11.87
N VAL A 66 -7.50 -5.87 -11.72
CA VAL A 66 -6.16 -6.41 -11.43
C VAL A 66 -6.12 -6.99 -10.02
N ALA A 67 -6.75 -6.32 -9.05
CA ALA A 67 -6.84 -6.78 -7.68
C ALA A 67 -7.57 -8.13 -7.54
N LYS A 68 -8.69 -8.32 -8.24
CA LYS A 68 -9.40 -9.62 -8.28
C LYS A 68 -8.52 -10.76 -8.76
N THR A 69 -7.54 -10.47 -9.62
CA THR A 69 -6.63 -11.46 -10.17
C THR A 69 -5.42 -11.69 -9.27
N LYS A 70 -4.78 -10.62 -8.79
CA LYS A 70 -3.50 -10.70 -8.04
C LYS A 70 -3.69 -10.84 -6.52
N CYS A 71 -4.73 -10.23 -5.96
CA CYS A 71 -4.95 -10.06 -4.51
C CYS A 71 -6.45 -10.21 -4.13
N PRO A 72 -7.12 -11.33 -4.48
CA PRO A 72 -8.58 -11.45 -4.34
C PRO A 72 -9.10 -11.28 -2.91
N ASP A 73 -8.30 -11.65 -1.90
CA ASP A 73 -8.68 -11.61 -0.49
C ASP A 73 -8.31 -10.28 0.21
N SER A 74 -7.66 -9.35 -0.50
CA SER A 74 -7.24 -8.08 0.07
C SER A 74 -8.43 -7.15 0.29
N LYS A 75 -8.50 -6.54 1.47
CA LYS A 75 -9.48 -5.49 1.78
C LYS A 75 -9.09 -4.12 1.19
N VAL A 76 -7.85 -3.98 0.71
CA VAL A 76 -7.26 -2.72 0.21
C VAL A 76 -7.07 -2.74 -1.31
N ALA A 77 -6.61 -3.85 -1.89
CA ALA A 77 -6.31 -3.92 -3.32
C ALA A 77 -7.52 -3.53 -4.19
N GLY A 78 -7.25 -2.76 -5.24
CA GLY A 78 -8.25 -2.20 -6.15
C GLY A 78 -9.12 -1.08 -5.56
N LYS A 79 -8.94 -0.75 -4.27
CA LYS A 79 -9.77 0.20 -3.52
C LYS A 79 -8.92 1.21 -2.75
N ALA A 80 -7.60 1.20 -2.94
CA ALA A 80 -6.69 2.05 -2.20
C ALA A 80 -6.92 3.52 -2.53
N ASN A 81 -6.82 4.37 -1.51
CA ASN A 81 -6.89 5.83 -1.66
C ASN A 81 -5.75 6.55 -0.92
N THR A 82 -4.91 5.80 -0.22
CA THR A 82 -3.78 6.31 0.55
C THR A 82 -2.56 5.49 0.19
N PHE A 83 -1.57 6.11 -0.44
CA PHE A 83 -0.45 5.39 -1.06
C PHE A 83 0.87 5.69 -0.34
N ILE A 84 1.56 4.64 0.10
CA ILE A 84 2.87 4.75 0.71
C ILE A 84 3.91 4.29 -0.30
N PHE A 85 4.71 5.23 -0.79
CA PHE A 85 5.80 4.92 -1.70
C PHE A 85 7.00 4.36 -0.93
N PRO A 86 7.76 3.42 -1.51
CA PRO A 86 8.85 2.74 -0.81
C PRO A 86 10.07 3.65 -0.63
N LEU A 87 10.30 4.59 -1.56
CA LEU A 87 11.44 5.50 -1.58
C LEU A 87 11.05 6.88 -2.12
N ILE A 88 11.89 7.89 -1.84
CA ILE A 88 11.63 9.29 -2.19
C ILE A 88 11.57 9.53 -3.70
N GLU A 89 12.37 8.82 -4.49
CA GLU A 89 12.39 8.95 -5.95
C GLU A 89 11.06 8.52 -6.54
N ALA A 90 10.53 7.37 -6.08
CA ALA A 90 9.24 6.85 -6.52
C ALA A 90 8.09 7.80 -6.13
N GLY A 91 8.12 8.31 -4.89
CA GLY A 91 7.13 9.27 -4.42
C GLY A 91 7.16 10.58 -5.20
N ASN A 92 8.35 11.15 -5.42
CA ASN A 92 8.50 12.44 -6.10
C ASN A 92 8.09 12.39 -7.58
N ILE A 93 8.48 11.32 -8.28
CA ILE A 93 8.06 11.09 -9.66
C ILE A 93 6.56 10.81 -9.72
N GLY A 94 6.03 10.01 -8.79
CA GLY A 94 4.64 9.54 -8.85
C GLY A 94 3.57 10.58 -8.52
N TYR A 95 3.85 11.59 -7.69
CA TYR A 95 2.84 12.62 -7.38
C TYR A 95 2.71 13.70 -8.47
N LYS A 96 3.72 13.84 -9.33
CA LYS A 96 3.78 14.84 -10.40
C LYS A 96 3.09 14.32 -11.66
#